data_AF-A0A7Y4ZB76-F1
#
_entry.id   AF-A0A7Y4ZB76-F1
#
_cell.length_a   1.000
_cell.length_b   1.000
_cell.length_c   1.000
_cell.angle_alpha   90.00
_cell.angle_beta   90.00
_cell.angle_gamma   90.00
#
_symmetry.space_group_name_H-M   'P 1'
#
loop_
_entity.id
_entity.type
_entity.pdbx_description
1 polymer ?
#
loop_
_entity_poly.entity_id
_entity_poly.type
_entity_poly.pdbx_seq_one_letter_code
_entity_poly.pdbx_strand_id
1 'polypeptide(L)'
;MIKKSTYTRAFEACEAFFAETGQMPTIEAIKPIIGTNSPSVISSAIKDWKTALSNTVRKDQGINPGAPKALLDAVEAIWGQALEEANRVVREKQEGLQARQTALDAKEKALDEEAARVRQLVNVTEQRFGEEIGYLKKEADRLADAAAAAKEEADRHRATATALEKDNAVLAEEIRQEKEKFSRLETQYDREHDWALKRIEEEKESHRQKTQNEMNRLQSETARSKQAAEMAHAKLEQLNQQVNECRDVTRQLESNLAREMLRIAELTLDKANLQSELNKKDERIRILITKTANKEKRQ
;
A
#
# COMPACT_ATOMS: atom_id res chain seq x y z
N MET A 1 -52.27 22.18 123.51
CA MET A 1 -51.70 20.97 122.89
C MET A 1 -51.31 19.99 123.99
N ILE A 2 -52.10 18.92 124.18
CA ILE A 2 -51.80 17.86 125.14
C ILE A 2 -50.61 17.06 124.57
N LYS A 3 -49.44 17.10 125.25
CA LYS A 3 -48.27 16.32 124.84
C LYS A 3 -48.61 14.82 124.96
N LYS A 4 -48.82 14.13 123.83
CA LYS A 4 -48.99 12.67 123.82
C LYS A 4 -47.77 12.01 124.48
N SER A 5 -48.01 11.00 125.31
CA SER A 5 -46.94 10.26 126.00
C SER A 5 -46.01 9.57 124.99
N THR A 6 -44.74 9.36 125.35
CA THR A 6 -43.77 8.62 124.53
C THR A 6 -44.26 7.22 124.16
N TYR A 7 -45.01 6.57 125.06
CA TYR A 7 -45.65 5.28 124.81
C TYR A 7 -46.66 5.34 123.66
N THR A 8 -47.57 6.33 123.69
CA THR A 8 -48.60 6.50 122.65
C THR A 8 -47.98 6.76 121.28
N ARG A 9 -46.91 7.58 121.23
CA ARG A 9 -46.17 7.81 119.98
C ARG A 9 -45.48 6.56 119.46
N ALA A 10 -44.92 5.73 120.34
CA ALA A 10 -44.29 4.46 119.97
C ALA A 10 -45.32 3.45 119.46
N PHE A 11 -46.51 3.38 120.08
CA PHE A 11 -47.59 2.50 119.64
C PHE A 11 -48.13 2.89 118.26
N GLU A 12 -48.43 4.18 118.04
CA GLU A 12 -48.87 4.70 116.74
C GLU A 12 -47.80 4.50 115.65
N ALA A 13 -46.51 4.64 116.00
CA ALA A 13 -45.42 4.38 115.07
C ALA A 13 -45.28 2.89 114.69
N CYS A 14 -45.62 1.95 115.60
CA CYS A 14 -45.63 0.52 115.26
C CYS A 14 -46.70 0.20 114.21
N GLU A 15 -47.88 0.82 114.35
CA GLU A 15 -48.98 0.66 113.40
C GLU A 15 -48.62 1.21 112.02
N ALA A 16 -48.07 2.43 111.96
CA ALA A 16 -47.64 3.05 110.71
C ALA A 16 -46.53 2.24 110.01
N PHE A 17 -45.52 1.78 110.76
CA PHE A 17 -44.41 1.00 110.21
C PHE A 17 -44.86 -0.33 109.59
N PHE A 18 -45.77 -1.04 110.27
CA PHE A 18 -46.30 -2.29 109.76
C PHE A 18 -47.16 -2.08 108.50
N ALA A 19 -47.97 -1.02 108.46
CA ALA A 19 -48.79 -0.69 107.29
C ALA A 19 -47.95 -0.35 106.04
N GLU A 20 -46.81 0.30 106.20
CA GLU A 20 -45.94 0.69 105.08
C GLU A 20 -45.04 -0.44 104.58
N THR A 21 -44.49 -1.25 105.50
CA THR A 21 -43.41 -2.21 105.17
C THR A 21 -43.86 -3.66 105.15
N GLY A 22 -44.99 -3.99 105.79
CA GLY A 22 -45.40 -5.37 106.05
C GLY A 22 -44.48 -6.14 107.01
N GLN A 23 -43.50 -5.48 107.64
CA GLN A 23 -42.54 -6.11 108.56
C GLN A 23 -42.89 -5.85 110.04
N MET A 24 -42.48 -6.77 110.93
CA MET A 24 -42.70 -6.64 112.37
C MET A 24 -41.81 -5.53 112.96
N PRO A 25 -42.37 -4.55 113.70
CA PRO A 25 -41.60 -3.44 114.25
C PRO A 25 -40.60 -3.91 115.32
N THR A 26 -39.39 -3.37 115.23
CA THR A 26 -38.30 -3.54 116.20
C THR A 26 -37.99 -2.20 116.88
N ILE A 27 -37.32 -2.25 118.04
CA ILE A 27 -36.95 -1.03 118.78
C ILE A 27 -36.10 -0.10 117.90
N GLU A 28 -35.18 -0.66 117.11
CA GLU A 28 -34.31 0.09 116.21
C GLU A 28 -35.07 0.77 115.07
N ALA A 29 -36.13 0.14 114.55
CA ALA A 29 -36.97 0.72 113.50
C ALA A 29 -37.88 1.85 114.02
N ILE A 30 -38.42 1.72 115.23
CA ILE A 30 -39.39 2.68 115.80
C ILE A 30 -38.71 3.90 116.43
N LYS A 31 -37.51 3.71 117.00
CA LYS A 31 -36.71 4.75 117.65
C LYS A 31 -36.50 6.03 116.81
N PRO A 32 -36.08 5.96 115.52
CA PRO A 32 -35.93 7.15 114.69
C PRO A 32 -37.27 7.82 114.35
N ILE A 33 -38.36 7.06 114.23
CA ILE A 33 -39.69 7.57 113.86
C ILE A 33 -40.27 8.47 114.97
N ILE A 34 -40.08 8.09 116.23
CA ILE A 34 -40.63 8.86 117.37
C ILE A 34 -39.65 9.90 117.93
N GLY A 35 -38.35 9.81 117.56
CA GLY A 35 -37.30 10.76 117.94
C GLY A 35 -36.98 10.79 119.45
N THR A 36 -37.24 9.71 120.19
CA THR A 36 -37.00 9.64 121.64
C THR A 36 -36.18 8.40 122.03
N ASN A 37 -35.36 8.54 123.07
CA ASN A 37 -34.34 7.55 123.45
C ASN A 37 -34.74 6.76 124.71
N SER A 38 -35.95 6.21 124.75
CA SER A 38 -36.46 5.39 125.87
C SER A 38 -36.79 3.96 125.43
N PRO A 39 -35.78 3.07 125.26
CA PRO A 39 -35.97 1.71 124.75
C PRO A 39 -36.98 0.85 125.53
N SER A 40 -37.06 1.02 126.85
CA SER A 40 -38.02 0.30 127.70
C SER A 40 -39.48 0.62 127.37
N VAL A 41 -39.77 1.91 127.13
CA VAL A 41 -41.11 2.39 126.78
C VAL A 41 -41.50 1.96 125.36
N ILE A 42 -40.54 2.01 124.42
CA ILE A 42 -40.73 1.52 123.05
C ILE A 42 -40.99 0.01 123.04
N SER A 43 -40.24 -0.76 123.84
CA SER A 43 -40.42 -2.21 123.96
C SER A 43 -41.80 -2.57 124.51
N SER A 44 -42.28 -1.86 125.54
CA SER A 44 -43.63 -2.05 126.07
C SER A 44 -44.70 -1.71 125.02
N ALA A 45 -44.55 -0.60 124.32
CA ALA A 45 -45.49 -0.19 123.27
C ALA A 45 -45.53 -1.20 122.10
N ILE A 46 -44.38 -1.74 121.67
CA ILE A 46 -44.31 -2.80 120.65
C ILE A 46 -45.01 -4.06 121.14
N LYS A 47 -44.83 -4.46 122.40
CA LYS A 47 -45.47 -5.67 122.97
C LYS A 47 -46.98 -5.54 123.03
N ASP A 48 -47.47 -4.39 123.48
CA ASP A 48 -48.90 -4.10 123.56
C ASP A 48 -49.50 -3.95 122.17
N TRP A 49 -48.78 -3.31 121.24
CA TRP A 49 -49.20 -3.22 119.84
C TRP A 49 -49.26 -4.59 119.16
N LYS A 50 -48.28 -5.48 119.38
CA LYS A 50 -48.33 -6.87 118.86
C LYS A 50 -49.53 -7.64 119.40
N THR A 51 -49.87 -7.41 120.67
CA THR A 51 -51.05 -8.01 121.30
C THR A 51 -52.34 -7.44 120.71
N ALA A 52 -52.40 -6.12 120.50
CA ALA A 52 -53.51 -5.46 119.83
C ALA A 52 -53.67 -5.93 118.38
N LEU A 53 -52.57 -6.02 117.61
CA LEU A 53 -52.53 -6.54 116.24
C LEU A 53 -52.99 -8.00 116.19
N SER A 54 -52.53 -8.85 117.10
CA SER A 54 -53.01 -10.24 117.17
C SER A 54 -54.51 -10.31 117.46
N ASN A 55 -55.04 -9.39 118.26
CA ASN A 55 -56.46 -9.34 118.58
C ASN A 55 -57.31 -8.73 117.44
N THR A 56 -56.78 -7.76 116.70
CA THR A 56 -57.44 -7.19 115.51
C THR A 56 -57.38 -8.13 114.33
N VAL A 57 -56.23 -8.77 114.05
CA VAL A 57 -56.11 -9.80 113.00
C VAL A 57 -57.04 -10.98 113.29
N ARG A 58 -57.19 -11.41 114.55
CA ARG A 58 -58.19 -12.43 114.90
C ARG A 58 -59.64 -11.96 114.72
N LYS A 59 -59.91 -10.65 114.79
CA LYS A 59 -61.23 -10.06 114.49
C LYS A 59 -61.46 -9.90 112.99
N ASP A 60 -60.46 -9.46 112.24
CA ASP A 60 -60.51 -9.13 110.81
C ASP A 60 -60.35 -10.36 109.91
N GLN A 61 -59.77 -11.46 110.42
CA GLN A 61 -59.73 -12.74 109.71
C GLN A 61 -61.12 -13.35 109.47
N GLY A 62 -62.22 -12.70 109.87
CA GLY A 62 -63.55 -13.03 109.38
C GLY A 62 -64.07 -14.42 109.75
N ILE A 63 -63.32 -15.19 110.56
CA ILE A 63 -63.83 -16.38 111.21
C ILE A 63 -64.66 -15.88 112.38
N ASN A 64 -65.88 -15.43 112.09
CA ASN A 64 -66.88 -15.18 113.12
C ASN A 64 -66.97 -16.48 113.95
N PRO A 65 -66.65 -16.48 115.25
CA PRO A 65 -66.63 -17.71 116.07
C PRO A 65 -67.99 -18.42 116.20
N GLY A 66 -69.03 -17.93 115.51
CA GLY A 66 -70.35 -18.55 115.37
C GLY A 66 -70.84 -18.69 113.92
N ALA A 67 -69.98 -18.52 112.91
CA ALA A 67 -70.36 -18.86 111.53
C ALA A 67 -70.62 -20.38 111.45
N PRO A 68 -71.76 -20.83 110.89
CA PRO A 68 -72.02 -22.25 110.72
C PRO A 68 -70.89 -22.88 109.91
N LYS A 69 -70.34 -23.99 110.39
CA LYS A 69 -69.23 -24.71 109.75
C LYS A 69 -69.47 -24.94 108.25
N ALA A 70 -70.72 -25.24 107.88
CA ALA A 70 -71.14 -25.42 106.49
C ALA A 70 -70.86 -24.21 105.58
N LEU A 71 -70.88 -22.98 106.11
CA LEU A 71 -70.64 -21.75 105.35
C LEU A 71 -69.14 -21.49 105.17
N LEU A 72 -68.32 -21.81 106.18
CA LEU A 72 -66.86 -21.79 106.07
C LEU A 72 -66.36 -22.86 105.08
N ASP A 73 -66.87 -24.09 105.20
CA ASP A 73 -66.55 -25.19 104.29
C ASP A 73 -66.95 -24.83 102.84
N ALA A 74 -68.07 -24.13 102.63
CA ALA A 74 -68.51 -23.67 101.32
C ALA A 74 -67.61 -22.56 100.74
N VAL A 75 -67.17 -21.60 101.56
CA VAL A 75 -66.26 -20.53 101.13
C VAL A 75 -64.87 -21.08 100.81
N GLU A 76 -64.35 -22.00 101.62
CA GLU A 76 -63.09 -22.69 101.34
C GLU A 76 -63.17 -23.52 100.05
N ALA A 77 -64.29 -24.22 99.82
CA ALA A 77 -64.50 -24.97 98.58
C ALA A 77 -64.58 -24.06 97.35
N ILE A 78 -65.32 -22.95 97.42
CA ILE A 78 -65.42 -21.98 96.31
C ILE A 78 -64.06 -21.32 96.05
N TRP A 79 -63.33 -20.96 97.10
CA TRP A 79 -61.98 -20.39 96.98
C TRP A 79 -60.98 -21.39 96.38
N GLY A 80 -61.02 -22.64 96.83
CA GLY A 80 -60.22 -23.73 96.26
C GLY A 80 -60.48 -23.93 94.77
N GLN A 81 -61.75 -23.97 94.37
CA GLN A 81 -62.16 -24.04 92.97
C GLN A 81 -61.69 -22.82 92.16
N ALA A 82 -61.83 -21.61 92.70
CA ALA A 82 -61.35 -20.40 92.04
C ALA A 82 -59.83 -20.40 91.87
N LEU A 83 -59.08 -20.91 92.86
CA LEU A 83 -57.63 -21.04 92.79
C LEU A 83 -57.20 -22.09 91.76
N GLU A 84 -57.87 -23.24 91.70
CA GLU A 84 -57.62 -24.27 90.68
C GLU A 84 -57.87 -23.74 89.26
N GLU A 85 -58.99 -23.03 89.05
CA GLU A 85 -59.33 -22.43 87.76
C GLU A 85 -58.31 -21.34 87.37
N ALA A 86 -57.92 -20.48 88.31
CA ALA A 86 -56.87 -19.47 88.07
C ALA A 86 -55.52 -20.12 87.72
N ASN A 87 -55.13 -21.19 88.43
CA ASN A 87 -53.92 -21.94 88.15
C ASN A 87 -53.97 -22.61 86.77
N ARG A 88 -55.14 -23.16 86.37
CA ARG A 88 -55.34 -23.72 85.04
C ARG A 88 -55.14 -22.65 83.96
N VAL A 89 -55.79 -21.49 84.09
CA VAL A 89 -55.67 -20.38 83.13
C VAL A 89 -54.24 -19.86 83.06
N VAL A 90 -53.53 -19.75 84.18
CA VAL A 90 -52.12 -19.33 84.21
C VAL A 90 -51.25 -20.36 83.48
N ARG A 91 -51.45 -21.65 83.74
CA ARG A 91 -50.70 -22.73 83.09
C ARG A 91 -50.93 -22.74 81.58
N GLU A 92 -52.17 -22.64 81.12
CA GLU A 92 -52.50 -22.56 79.69
C GLU A 92 -51.84 -21.34 79.03
N LYS A 93 -51.82 -20.18 79.70
CA LYS A 93 -51.12 -18.99 79.21
C LYS A 93 -49.60 -19.18 79.16
N GLN A 94 -49.01 -19.83 80.17
CA GLN A 94 -47.57 -20.12 80.19
C GLN A 94 -47.19 -21.07 79.07
N GLU A 95 -47.94 -22.16 78.89
CA GLU A 95 -47.73 -23.12 77.79
C GLU A 95 -47.91 -22.43 76.43
N GLY A 96 -48.93 -21.57 76.27
CA GLY A 96 -49.15 -20.78 75.06
C GLY A 96 -48.05 -19.75 74.78
N LEU A 97 -47.51 -19.09 75.81
CA LEU A 97 -46.37 -18.18 75.68
C LEU A 97 -45.10 -18.93 75.29
N GLN A 98 -44.82 -20.08 75.92
CA GLN A 98 -43.67 -20.90 75.61
C GLN A 98 -43.74 -21.47 74.18
N ALA A 99 -44.92 -21.88 73.72
CA ALA A 99 -45.16 -22.28 72.34
C ALA A 99 -44.93 -21.14 71.34
N ARG A 100 -45.35 -19.90 71.67
CA ARG A 100 -45.07 -18.72 70.84
C ARG A 100 -43.59 -18.37 70.80
N GLN A 101 -42.91 -18.46 71.94
CA GLN A 101 -41.49 -18.16 72.04
C GLN A 101 -40.67 -19.14 71.22
N THR A 102 -40.93 -20.44 71.36
CA THR A 102 -40.27 -21.47 70.53
C THR A 102 -40.56 -21.31 69.03
N ALA A 103 -41.78 -20.91 68.66
CA ALA A 103 -42.12 -20.61 67.27
C ALA A 103 -41.42 -19.34 66.73
N LEU A 104 -41.21 -18.33 67.57
CA LEU A 104 -40.45 -17.13 67.21
C LEU A 104 -38.95 -17.45 67.07
N ASP A 105 -38.37 -18.18 68.02
CA ASP A 105 -36.97 -18.61 67.97
C ASP A 105 -36.70 -19.46 66.72
N ALA A 106 -37.65 -20.33 66.33
CA ALA A 106 -37.54 -21.11 65.10
C ALA A 106 -37.59 -20.23 63.84
N LYS A 107 -38.43 -19.18 63.83
CA LYS A 107 -38.47 -18.21 62.72
C LYS A 107 -37.21 -17.36 62.64
N GLU A 108 -36.67 -16.92 63.78
CA GLU A 108 -35.44 -16.14 63.86
C GLU A 108 -34.26 -16.95 63.30
N LYS A 109 -34.13 -18.21 63.72
CA LYS A 109 -33.13 -19.13 63.15
C LYS A 109 -33.29 -19.32 61.64
N ALA A 110 -34.52 -19.51 61.16
CA ALA A 110 -34.77 -19.67 59.72
C ALA A 110 -34.41 -18.40 58.93
N LEU A 111 -34.67 -17.21 59.49
CA LEU A 111 -34.29 -15.94 58.89
C LEU A 111 -32.77 -15.73 58.90
N ASP A 112 -32.07 -16.13 59.97
CA ASP A 112 -30.62 -16.06 60.05
C ASP A 112 -29.94 -16.99 59.04
N GLU A 113 -30.45 -18.21 58.88
CA GLU A 113 -29.99 -19.17 57.88
C GLU A 113 -30.20 -18.62 56.45
N GLU A 114 -31.37 -18.06 56.17
CA GLU A 114 -31.64 -17.47 54.85
C GLU A 114 -30.79 -16.21 54.61
N ALA A 115 -30.58 -15.37 55.63
CA ALA A 115 -29.71 -14.20 55.54
C ALA A 115 -28.24 -14.60 55.34
N ALA A 116 -27.78 -15.70 55.93
CA ALA A 116 -26.45 -16.25 55.68
C ALA A 116 -26.33 -16.78 54.25
N ARG A 117 -27.34 -17.50 53.77
CA ARG A 117 -27.42 -18.01 52.39
C ARG A 117 -27.40 -16.88 51.36
N VAL A 118 -28.20 -15.84 51.56
CA VAL A 118 -28.24 -14.66 50.68
C VAL A 118 -26.90 -13.95 50.67
N ARG A 119 -26.26 -13.74 51.83
CA ARG A 119 -24.92 -13.14 51.90
C ARG A 119 -23.89 -13.96 51.14
N GLN A 120 -23.92 -15.28 51.28
CA GLN A 120 -23.02 -16.15 50.53
C GLN A 120 -23.26 -16.05 49.02
N LEU A 121 -24.52 -16.02 48.58
CA LEU A 121 -24.86 -15.87 47.16
C LEU A 121 -24.35 -14.53 46.62
N VAL A 122 -24.58 -13.43 47.34
CA VAL A 122 -24.10 -12.09 46.96
C VAL A 122 -22.59 -12.10 46.80
N ASN A 123 -21.84 -12.59 47.78
CA ASN A 123 -20.38 -12.66 47.71
C ASN A 123 -19.88 -13.46 46.50
N VAL A 124 -20.52 -14.60 46.19
CA VAL A 124 -20.16 -15.41 45.01
C VAL A 124 -20.48 -14.66 43.71
N THR A 125 -21.61 -13.96 43.63
CA THR A 125 -21.96 -13.17 42.46
C THR A 125 -21.01 -11.98 42.27
N GLU A 126 -20.66 -11.27 43.34
CA GLU A 126 -19.71 -10.15 43.30
C GLU A 126 -18.32 -10.61 42.87
N GLN A 127 -17.86 -11.76 43.35
CA GLN A 127 -16.60 -12.36 42.89
C GLN A 127 -16.62 -12.67 41.39
N ARG A 128 -17.69 -13.31 40.90
CA ARG A 128 -17.85 -13.61 39.47
C ARG A 128 -17.88 -12.35 38.62
N PHE A 129 -18.61 -11.31 39.05
CA PHE A 129 -18.62 -10.03 38.35
C PHE A 129 -17.24 -9.35 38.38
N GLY A 130 -16.51 -9.42 39.50
CA GLY A 130 -15.15 -8.92 39.59
C GLY A 130 -14.19 -9.62 38.62
N GLU A 131 -14.30 -10.95 38.50
CA GLU A 131 -13.54 -11.75 37.53
C GLU A 131 -13.89 -11.40 36.08
N GLU A 132 -15.18 -11.26 35.77
CA GLU A 132 -15.67 -10.92 34.43
C GLU A 132 -15.25 -9.50 34.01
N ILE A 133 -15.34 -8.52 34.92
CA ILE A 133 -14.81 -7.16 34.70
C ILE A 133 -13.30 -7.22 34.47
N GLY A 134 -12.57 -8.02 35.25
CA GLY A 134 -11.13 -8.20 35.08
C GLY A 134 -10.77 -8.81 33.73
N TYR A 135 -11.55 -9.80 33.28
CA TYR A 135 -11.40 -10.42 31.95
C TYR A 135 -11.69 -9.42 30.83
N LEU A 136 -12.82 -8.70 30.90
CA LEU A 136 -13.22 -7.73 29.89
C LEU A 136 -12.22 -6.58 29.78
N LYS A 137 -11.62 -6.12 30.89
CA LYS A 137 -10.55 -5.12 30.84
C LYS A 137 -9.32 -5.64 30.09
N LYS A 138 -8.84 -6.84 30.42
CA LYS A 138 -7.69 -7.45 29.72
C LYS A 138 -7.97 -7.62 28.23
N GLU A 139 -9.19 -7.99 27.87
CA GLU A 139 -9.57 -8.16 26.46
C GLU A 139 -9.70 -6.80 25.74
N ALA A 140 -10.24 -5.78 26.41
CA ALA A 140 -10.27 -4.41 25.89
C ALA A 140 -8.85 -3.86 25.64
N ASP A 141 -7.93 -4.09 26.59
CA ASP A 141 -6.53 -3.68 26.44
C ASP A 141 -5.86 -4.41 25.26
N ARG A 142 -6.07 -5.73 25.13
CA ARG A 142 -5.58 -6.50 23.97
C ARG A 142 -6.12 -6.00 22.64
N LEU A 143 -7.41 -5.68 22.58
CA LEU A 143 -8.04 -5.14 21.37
C LEU A 143 -7.51 -3.73 21.05
N ALA A 144 -7.23 -2.92 22.07
CA ALA A 144 -6.63 -1.60 21.89
C ALA A 144 -5.19 -1.71 21.33
N ASP A 145 -4.39 -2.62 21.87
CA ASP A 145 -3.02 -2.90 21.38
C ASP A 145 -3.05 -3.43 19.93
N ALA A 146 -3.94 -4.37 19.63
CA ALA A 146 -4.11 -4.89 18.28
C ALA A 146 -4.57 -3.81 17.29
N ALA A 147 -5.47 -2.91 17.69
CA ALA A 147 -5.91 -1.79 16.86
C ALA A 147 -4.77 -0.78 16.62
N ALA A 148 -3.93 -0.52 17.63
CA ALA A 148 -2.76 0.34 17.49
C ALA A 148 -1.73 -0.26 16.53
N ALA A 149 -1.44 -1.55 16.64
CA ALA A 149 -0.54 -2.26 15.74
C ALA A 149 -1.05 -2.27 14.29
N ALA A 150 -2.34 -2.57 14.08
CA ALA A 150 -2.96 -2.54 12.76
C ALA A 150 -2.93 -1.15 12.11
N LYS A 151 -3.10 -0.09 12.92
CA LYS A 151 -2.98 1.29 12.44
C LYS A 151 -1.56 1.62 12.00
N GLU A 152 -0.56 1.22 12.79
CA GLU A 152 0.85 1.44 12.44
C GLU A 152 1.22 0.69 11.15
N GLU A 153 0.75 -0.55 10.98
CA GLU A 153 0.95 -1.33 9.76
C GLU A 153 0.27 -0.66 8.54
N ALA A 154 -0.95 -0.16 8.70
CA ALA A 154 -1.64 0.59 7.65
C ALA A 154 -0.89 1.88 7.26
N ASP A 155 -0.35 2.62 8.23
CA ASP A 155 0.45 3.82 7.98
C ASP A 155 1.78 3.48 7.26
N ARG A 156 2.43 2.37 7.63
CA ARG A 156 3.62 1.86 6.91
C ARG A 156 3.28 1.49 5.47
N HIS A 157 2.18 0.76 5.24
CA HIS A 157 1.74 0.42 3.88
C HIS A 157 1.44 1.65 3.05
N ARG A 158 0.78 2.66 3.64
CA ARG A 158 0.51 3.94 2.96
C ARG A 158 1.80 4.66 2.59
N ALA A 159 2.77 4.72 3.49
CA ALA A 159 4.09 5.30 3.20
C ALA A 159 4.78 4.54 2.05
N THR A 160 4.79 3.21 2.06
CA THR A 160 5.38 2.41 0.97
C THR A 160 4.66 2.60 -0.36
N ALA A 161 3.32 2.67 -0.36
CA ALA A 161 2.54 2.92 -1.56
C ALA A 161 2.88 4.28 -2.18
N THR A 162 2.94 5.34 -1.36
CA THR A 162 3.31 6.68 -1.86
C THR A 162 4.76 6.76 -2.34
N ALA A 163 5.68 5.97 -1.77
CA ALA A 163 7.05 5.90 -2.27
C ALA A 163 7.11 5.21 -3.65
N LEU A 164 6.43 4.07 -3.79
CA LEU A 164 6.33 3.35 -5.05
C LEU A 164 5.63 4.16 -6.15
N GLU A 165 4.61 4.96 -5.81
CA GLU A 165 3.97 5.88 -6.75
C GLU A 165 4.94 6.94 -7.27
N LYS A 166 5.81 7.48 -6.41
CA LYS A 166 6.86 8.44 -6.83
C LYS A 166 7.89 7.76 -7.71
N ASP A 167 8.36 6.58 -7.34
CA ASP A 167 9.34 5.82 -8.13
C ASP A 167 8.77 5.46 -9.51
N ASN A 168 7.51 5.03 -9.58
CA ASN A 168 6.81 4.77 -10.83
C ASN A 168 6.66 6.04 -11.68
N ALA A 169 6.41 7.20 -11.08
CA ALA A 169 6.34 8.46 -11.80
C ALA A 169 7.70 8.86 -12.40
N VAL A 170 8.80 8.66 -11.65
CA VAL A 170 10.16 8.90 -12.14
C VAL A 170 10.49 7.96 -13.29
N LEU A 171 10.23 6.66 -13.15
CA LEU A 171 10.46 5.67 -14.21
C LEU A 171 9.63 5.95 -15.47
N ALA A 172 8.36 6.36 -15.31
CA ALA A 172 7.51 6.72 -16.44
C ALA A 172 8.09 7.92 -17.22
N GLU A 173 8.64 8.91 -16.51
CA GLU A 173 9.29 10.07 -17.10
C GLU A 173 10.61 9.70 -17.79
N GLU A 174 11.42 8.82 -17.20
CA GLU A 174 12.63 8.28 -17.85
C GLU A 174 12.31 7.53 -19.15
N ILE A 175 11.28 6.66 -19.12
CA ILE A 175 10.81 5.95 -20.31
C ILE A 175 10.35 6.94 -21.39
N ARG A 176 9.66 8.01 -21.01
CA ARG A 176 9.24 9.06 -21.95
C ARG A 176 10.44 9.74 -22.59
N GLN A 177 11.43 10.13 -21.80
CA GLN A 177 12.65 10.77 -22.29
C GLN A 177 13.46 9.86 -23.22
N GLU A 178 13.60 8.58 -22.90
CA GLU A 178 14.29 7.62 -23.78
C GLU A 178 13.53 7.39 -25.09
N LYS A 179 12.19 7.29 -25.05
CA LYS A 179 11.38 7.23 -26.28
C LYS A 179 11.56 8.46 -27.16
N GLU A 180 11.62 9.66 -26.57
CA GLU A 180 11.87 10.89 -27.30
C GLU A 180 13.28 10.92 -27.91
N LYS A 181 14.31 10.49 -27.17
CA LYS A 181 15.68 10.37 -27.69
C LYS A 181 15.74 9.38 -28.86
N PHE A 182 15.14 8.20 -28.69
CA PHE A 182 15.10 7.18 -29.72
C PHE A 182 14.41 7.70 -30.99
N SER A 183 13.25 8.34 -30.86
CA SER A 183 12.54 8.92 -32.01
C SER A 183 13.34 10.01 -32.73
N ARG A 184 14.10 10.83 -31.98
CA ARG A 184 14.99 11.84 -32.58
C ARG A 184 16.13 11.19 -33.36
N LEU A 185 16.75 10.14 -32.80
CA LEU A 185 17.83 9.40 -33.45
C LEU A 185 17.34 8.70 -34.71
N GLU A 186 16.16 8.09 -34.66
CA GLU A 186 15.51 7.46 -35.83
C GLU A 186 15.26 8.50 -36.93
N THR A 187 14.67 9.65 -36.58
CA THR A 187 14.46 10.74 -37.54
C THR A 187 15.77 11.27 -38.13
N GLN A 188 16.83 11.36 -37.32
CA GLN A 188 18.15 11.79 -37.79
C GLN A 188 18.76 10.76 -38.75
N TYR A 189 18.69 9.48 -38.38
CA TYR A 189 19.18 8.37 -39.19
C TYR A 189 18.47 8.35 -40.56
N ASP A 190 17.15 8.45 -40.58
CA ASP A 190 16.37 8.47 -41.83
C ASP A 190 16.77 9.65 -42.73
N ARG A 191 16.96 10.84 -42.15
CA ARG A 191 17.42 12.02 -42.91
C ARG A 191 18.82 11.84 -43.48
N GLU A 192 19.75 11.32 -42.70
CA GLU A 192 21.13 11.05 -43.14
C GLU A 192 21.16 9.97 -44.22
N HIS A 193 20.33 8.93 -44.06
CA HIS A 193 20.17 7.85 -45.02
C HIS A 193 19.60 8.38 -46.35
N ASP A 194 18.50 9.13 -46.31
CA ASP A 194 17.89 9.74 -47.49
C ASP A 194 18.85 10.71 -48.20
N TRP A 195 19.60 11.50 -47.43
CA TRP A 195 20.60 12.40 -47.97
C TRP A 195 21.73 11.63 -48.67
N ALA A 196 22.24 10.56 -48.04
CA ALA A 196 23.29 9.72 -48.62
C ALA A 196 22.81 9.03 -49.90
N LEU A 197 21.57 8.53 -49.94
CA LEU A 197 20.98 7.93 -51.14
C LEU A 197 20.85 8.94 -52.28
N LYS A 198 20.34 10.15 -51.99
CA LYS A 198 20.28 11.23 -52.97
C LYS A 198 21.67 11.58 -53.50
N ARG A 199 22.66 11.67 -52.61
CA ARG A 199 24.04 12.00 -52.97
C ARG A 199 24.65 10.94 -53.89
N ILE A 200 24.42 9.66 -53.60
CA ILE A 200 24.88 8.55 -54.45
C ILE A 200 24.23 8.63 -55.84
N GLU A 201 22.94 8.93 -55.94
CA GLU A 201 22.26 9.04 -57.23
C GLU A 201 22.73 10.26 -58.03
N GLU A 202 22.93 11.41 -57.38
CA GLU A 202 23.53 12.59 -58.00
C GLU A 202 24.94 12.31 -58.55
N GLU A 203 25.77 11.60 -57.78
CA GLU A 203 27.12 11.24 -58.20
C GLU A 203 27.09 10.24 -59.37
N LYS A 204 26.20 9.23 -59.32
CA LYS A 204 25.98 8.32 -60.45
C LYS A 204 25.55 9.06 -61.70
N GLU A 205 24.59 9.98 -61.59
CA GLU A 205 24.09 10.75 -62.73
C GLU A 205 25.17 11.69 -63.29
N SER A 206 25.95 12.35 -62.41
CA SER A 206 27.11 13.14 -62.82
C SER A 206 28.14 12.29 -63.58
N HIS A 207 28.42 11.07 -63.11
CA HIS A 207 29.28 10.13 -63.80
C HIS A 207 28.72 9.70 -65.15
N ARG A 208 27.43 9.33 -65.23
CA ARG A 208 26.75 9.01 -66.50
C ARG A 208 26.86 10.16 -67.50
N GLN A 209 26.59 11.40 -67.06
CA GLN A 209 26.71 12.59 -67.92
C GLN A 209 28.14 12.83 -68.38
N LYS A 210 29.14 12.71 -67.50
CA LYS A 210 30.56 12.83 -67.88
C LYS A 210 30.95 11.76 -68.91
N THR A 211 30.58 10.50 -68.67
CA THR A 211 30.85 9.40 -69.60
C THR A 211 30.13 9.60 -70.94
N GLN A 212 28.88 10.09 -70.93
CA GLN A 212 28.14 10.40 -72.15
C GLN A 212 28.80 11.55 -72.94
N ASN A 213 29.22 12.61 -72.26
CA ASN A 213 29.91 13.72 -72.88
C ASN A 213 31.26 13.29 -73.48
N GLU A 214 32.00 12.44 -72.77
CA GLU A 214 33.24 11.86 -73.27
C GLU A 214 33.00 10.94 -74.48
N MET A 215 31.97 10.10 -74.43
CA MET A 215 31.56 9.26 -75.56
C MET A 215 31.21 10.13 -76.79
N ASN A 216 30.42 11.18 -76.62
CA ASN A 216 30.08 12.12 -77.69
C ASN A 216 31.33 12.82 -78.24
N ARG A 217 32.28 13.21 -77.37
CA ARG A 217 33.54 13.80 -77.78
C ARG A 217 34.35 12.82 -78.64
N LEU A 218 34.55 11.60 -78.17
CA LEU A 218 35.27 10.55 -78.90
C LEU A 218 34.60 10.18 -80.22
N GLN A 219 33.26 10.14 -80.27
CA GLN A 219 32.51 9.96 -81.52
C GLN A 219 32.77 11.11 -82.51
N SER A 220 32.78 12.35 -82.03
CA SER A 220 33.08 13.52 -82.88
C SER A 220 34.53 13.52 -83.39
N GLU A 221 35.49 13.12 -82.56
CA GLU A 221 36.90 12.98 -82.93
C GLU A 221 37.09 11.86 -83.95
N THR A 222 36.41 10.71 -83.75
CA THR A 222 36.42 9.59 -84.67
C THR A 222 35.81 9.98 -86.02
N ALA A 223 34.69 10.72 -86.03
CA ALA A 223 34.07 11.22 -87.25
C ALA A 223 34.99 12.20 -88.01
N ARG A 224 35.65 13.13 -87.29
CA ARG A 224 36.65 14.04 -87.88
C ARG A 224 37.85 13.28 -88.43
N SER A 225 38.36 12.30 -87.71
CA SER A 225 39.46 11.45 -88.16
C SER A 225 39.09 10.65 -89.41
N LYS A 226 37.87 10.09 -89.45
CA LYS A 226 37.34 9.40 -90.62
C LYS A 226 37.22 10.33 -91.82
N GLN A 227 36.65 11.53 -91.65
CA GLN A 227 36.55 12.52 -92.71
C GLN A 227 37.94 12.97 -93.21
N ALA A 228 38.90 13.16 -92.31
CA ALA A 228 40.27 13.47 -92.67
C ALA A 228 40.94 12.33 -93.46
N ALA A 229 40.71 11.07 -93.06
CA ALA A 229 41.18 9.89 -93.78
C ALA A 229 40.53 9.76 -95.17
N GLU A 230 39.23 10.01 -95.29
CA GLU A 230 38.51 10.05 -96.58
C GLU A 230 39.06 11.15 -97.50
N MET A 231 39.29 12.36 -96.99
CA MET A 231 39.93 13.45 -97.76
C MET A 231 41.37 13.10 -98.17
N ALA A 232 42.15 12.49 -97.28
CA ALA A 232 43.49 12.03 -97.60
C ALA A 232 43.49 10.95 -98.68
N HIS A 233 42.55 9.99 -98.62
CA HIS A 233 42.33 8.99 -99.65
C HIS A 233 41.95 9.62 -101.00
N ALA A 234 40.99 10.54 -101.01
CA ALA A 234 40.60 11.26 -102.22
C ALA A 234 41.77 12.03 -102.84
N LYS A 235 42.60 12.66 -102.01
CA LYS A 235 43.82 13.36 -102.46
C LYS A 235 44.88 12.39 -103.02
N LEU A 236 45.06 11.23 -102.39
CA LEU A 236 45.94 10.18 -102.90
C LEU A 236 45.45 9.64 -104.25
N GLU A 237 44.13 9.48 -104.41
CA GLU A 237 43.52 9.06 -105.66
C GLU A 237 43.72 10.10 -106.77
N GLN A 238 43.54 11.39 -106.46
CA GLN A 238 43.83 12.50 -107.37
C GLN A 238 45.32 12.54 -107.76
N LEU A 239 46.24 12.40 -106.79
CA LEU A 239 47.68 12.34 -107.07
C LEU A 239 48.04 11.12 -107.93
N ASN A 240 47.42 9.97 -107.68
CA ASN A 240 47.61 8.78 -108.52
C ASN A 240 47.10 8.99 -109.95
N GLN A 241 45.97 9.68 -110.14
CA GLN A 241 45.49 10.10 -111.46
C GLN A 241 46.52 11.00 -112.14
N GLN A 242 47.03 12.03 -111.45
CA GLN A 242 48.08 12.90 -112.00
C GLN A 242 49.37 12.14 -112.34
N VAL A 243 49.78 11.18 -111.52
CA VAL A 243 50.93 10.31 -111.83
C VAL A 243 50.66 9.46 -113.07
N ASN A 244 49.45 8.93 -113.23
CA ASN A 244 49.09 8.17 -114.42
C ASN A 244 49.03 9.05 -115.67
N GLU A 245 48.46 10.26 -115.58
CA GLU A 245 48.47 11.25 -116.67
C GLU A 245 49.90 11.62 -117.07
N CYS A 246 50.77 11.92 -116.10
CA CYS A 246 52.19 12.16 -116.36
C CYS A 246 52.87 10.95 -117.00
N ARG A 247 52.59 9.72 -116.53
CA ARG A 247 53.11 8.49 -117.15
C ARG A 247 52.63 8.31 -118.59
N ASP A 248 51.37 8.63 -118.89
CA ASP A 248 50.82 8.54 -120.24
C ASP A 248 51.43 9.60 -121.16
N VAL A 249 51.65 10.82 -120.66
CA VAL A 249 52.42 11.87 -121.36
C VAL A 249 53.86 11.40 -121.58
N THR A 250 54.53 10.80 -120.58
CA THR A 250 55.87 10.23 -120.75
C THR A 250 55.88 9.15 -121.83
N ARG A 251 54.91 8.22 -121.84
CA ARG A 251 54.78 7.21 -122.90
C ARG A 251 54.53 7.81 -124.28
N GLN A 252 53.74 8.88 -124.38
CA GLN A 252 53.54 9.60 -125.64
C GLN A 252 54.83 10.28 -126.11
N LEU A 253 55.58 10.91 -125.20
CA LEU A 253 56.88 11.50 -125.50
C LEU A 253 57.91 10.45 -125.90
N GLU A 254 57.97 9.30 -125.22
CA GLU A 254 58.81 8.16 -125.58
C GLU A 254 58.44 7.60 -126.97
N SER A 255 57.14 7.49 -127.29
CA SER A 255 56.66 7.06 -128.60
C SER A 255 57.01 8.07 -129.70
N ASN A 256 56.86 9.37 -129.43
CA ASN A 256 57.26 10.44 -130.35
C ASN A 256 58.78 10.47 -130.54
N LEU A 257 59.55 10.28 -129.47
CA LEU A 257 61.01 10.16 -129.54
C LEU A 257 61.42 8.95 -130.37
N ALA A 258 60.79 7.79 -130.17
CA ALA A 258 61.03 6.60 -130.98
C ALA A 258 60.70 6.84 -132.46
N ARG A 259 59.62 7.59 -132.75
CA ARG A 259 59.23 7.98 -134.11
C ARG A 259 60.25 8.93 -134.75
N GLU A 260 60.74 9.91 -134.02
CA GLU A 260 61.79 10.83 -134.50
C GLU A 260 63.14 10.13 -134.65
N MET A 261 63.48 9.19 -133.77
CA MET A 261 64.67 8.34 -133.95
C MET A 261 64.57 7.49 -135.23
N LEU A 262 63.39 6.95 -135.52
CA LEU A 262 63.11 6.24 -136.78
C LEU A 262 63.26 7.17 -137.99
N ARG A 263 62.75 8.41 -137.90
CA ARG A 263 62.88 9.43 -138.94
C ARG A 263 64.33 9.87 -139.17
N ILE A 264 65.13 10.00 -138.11
CA ILE A 264 66.57 10.27 -138.20
C ILE A 264 67.28 9.08 -138.85
N ALA A 265 66.92 7.84 -138.50
CA ALA A 265 67.47 6.65 -139.13
C ALA A 265 67.15 6.60 -140.64
N GLU A 266 65.92 6.92 -141.03
CA GLU A 266 65.49 7.05 -142.44
C GLU A 266 66.27 8.14 -143.17
N LEU A 267 66.41 9.34 -142.59
CA LEU A 267 67.20 10.43 -143.19
C LEU A 267 68.69 10.08 -143.30
N THR A 268 69.21 9.28 -142.37
CA THR A 268 70.59 8.79 -142.42
C THR A 268 70.77 7.75 -143.52
N LEU A 269 69.76 6.89 -143.74
CA LEU A 269 69.72 5.94 -144.85
C LEU A 269 69.61 6.66 -146.21
N ASP A 270 68.75 7.68 -146.32
CA ASP A 270 68.61 8.50 -147.52
C ASP A 270 69.87 9.30 -147.82
N LYS A 271 70.55 9.82 -146.79
CA LYS A 271 71.86 10.45 -146.93
C LYS A 271 72.91 9.44 -147.44
N ALA A 272 72.91 8.21 -146.92
CA ALA A 272 73.82 7.15 -147.40
C ALA A 272 73.52 6.75 -148.86
N ASN A 273 72.24 6.70 -149.25
CA ASN A 273 71.81 6.44 -150.62
C ASN A 273 72.22 7.57 -151.59
N LEU A 274 72.01 8.83 -151.20
CA LEU A 274 72.47 10.00 -151.96
C LEU A 274 73.99 10.06 -152.10
N GLN A 275 74.74 9.69 -151.05
CA GLN A 275 76.21 9.60 -151.11
C GLN A 275 76.67 8.51 -152.10
N SER A 276 75.97 7.38 -152.14
CA SER A 276 76.20 6.29 -153.11
C SER A 276 75.89 6.74 -154.55
N GLU A 277 74.82 7.51 -154.76
CA GLU A 277 74.50 8.07 -156.07
C GLU A 277 75.50 9.13 -156.55
N LEU A 278 76.01 9.96 -155.63
CA LEU A 278 77.06 10.93 -155.93
C LEU A 278 78.34 10.24 -156.40
N ASN A 279 78.77 9.21 -155.67
CA ASN A 279 79.95 8.42 -156.03
C ASN A 279 79.80 7.73 -157.40
N LYS A 280 78.61 7.24 -157.75
CA LYS A 280 78.32 6.67 -159.08
C LYS A 280 78.38 7.71 -160.21
N LYS A 281 77.99 8.97 -159.93
CA LYS A 281 78.07 10.06 -160.91
C LYS A 281 79.50 10.58 -161.09
N ASP A 282 80.28 10.69 -160.01
CA ASP A 282 81.68 11.08 -160.07
C ASP A 282 82.54 10.04 -160.83
N GLU A 283 82.24 8.75 -160.66
CA GLU A 283 82.90 7.67 -161.41
C GLU A 283 82.56 7.74 -162.91
N ARG A 284 81.31 8.09 -163.26
CA ARG A 284 80.88 8.31 -164.65
C ARG A 284 81.58 9.51 -165.30
N ILE A 285 81.82 10.58 -164.54
CA ILE A 285 82.55 11.76 -165.02
C ILE A 285 84.03 11.42 -165.26
N ARG A 286 84.68 10.64 -164.38
CA ARG A 286 86.06 10.18 -164.59
C ARG A 286 86.24 9.32 -165.85
N ILE A 287 85.27 8.45 -166.14
CA ILE A 287 85.30 7.60 -167.34
C ILE A 287 85.09 8.41 -168.63
N LEU A 288 84.36 9.51 -168.58
CA LEU A 288 84.16 10.39 -169.75
C LEU A 288 85.36 11.28 -170.05
N ILE A 289 86.07 11.77 -169.02
CA ILE A 289 87.29 12.58 -169.17
C ILE A 289 88.47 11.76 -169.73
N THR A 290 88.53 10.46 -169.42
CA THR A 290 89.58 9.55 -169.96
C THR A 290 89.33 9.12 -171.41
N LYS A 291 88.10 9.25 -171.93
CA LYS A 291 87.76 8.89 -173.32
C LYS A 291 88.01 10.00 -174.34
N THR A 292 88.04 11.27 -173.94
CA THR A 292 88.25 12.42 -174.86
C THR A 292 89.72 12.82 -175.00
N ALA A 293 90.60 12.48 -174.04
CA ALA A 293 92.04 12.77 -174.14
C ALA A 293 92.82 11.85 -175.11
N ASN A 294 92.20 10.79 -175.67
CA ASN A 294 92.87 9.79 -176.51
C ASN A 294 92.58 9.88 -178.02
N LYS A 295 91.93 10.95 -178.49
CA LYS A 295 91.65 11.17 -179.92
C LYS A 295 92.49 12.28 -180.60
N GLU A 296 93.37 12.96 -179.84
CA GLU A 296 94.32 13.98 -180.35
C GLU A 296 95.72 13.44 -180.73
N LYS A 297 95.90 12.12 -180.91
CA LYS A 297 97.15 11.54 -181.41
C LYS A 297 96.90 10.47 -182.46
N ARG A 298 96.46 10.86 -183.67
CA ARG A 298 96.67 10.14 -184.94
C ARG A 298 96.08 10.96 -186.10
N GLN A 299 97.01 11.60 -186.85
CA GLN A 299 96.95 12.03 -188.26
C GLN A 299 95.80 12.94 -188.72
#